data_AF-A0A1Y1YGG4-F1
#
_entry.id   AF-A0A1Y1YGG4-F1
#
_cell.length_a   1.000
_cell.length_b   1.000
_cell.length_c   1.000
_cell.angle_alpha   90.00
_cell.angle_beta   90.00
_cell.angle_gamma   90.00
#
_symmetry.space_group_name_H-M   'P 1'
#
loop_
_entity.id
_entity.type
_entity.pdbx_description
1 polymer ?
#
loop_
_entity_poly.entity_id
_entity_poly.type
_entity_poly.pdbx_seq_one_letter_code
_entity_poly.pdbx_strand_id
1 'polypeptide(L)'
;PYTVTSKAQLAPSSNPHDYLSLARYFWPNNSTANGLPYIRRDGHVNPEITTVPDYKVFRSLVREVQILGLGYYFFENETYALKAISRIRTWFLDDSTRMNPHLHFASFIKGASEGRRQGLIDFSVVNDLFDVLPFLQRSRYWLQSDTEGLQDWFTKYLEWLDTSQHSIDERNSINNHGTYFDVQYMGIALFLKRTDLALKVAQNASSARIAAQIALDGSQPHETARAASWFYSIFNLNGLFLLSALSARVGVDLYHFQTPDGRSIRKAVDYLLPYARNPQSWPYANLD
;
A
#
# COMPACT_ATOMS: atom_id res chain seq x y z
N PRO A 1 -9.43 -4.73 19.31
CA PRO A 1 -9.54 -5.72 18.20
C PRO A 1 -9.08 -5.10 16.88
N TYR A 2 -8.41 -5.87 16.02
CA TYR A 2 -8.02 -5.39 14.68
C TYR A 2 -9.23 -5.49 13.75
N THR A 3 -10.07 -4.44 13.73
CA THR A 3 -11.30 -4.38 12.93
C THR A 3 -11.58 -2.94 12.51
N VAL A 4 -12.14 -2.78 11.30
CA VAL A 4 -12.67 -1.50 10.83
C VAL A 4 -13.94 -1.08 11.56
N THR A 5 -14.70 -2.01 12.15
CA THR A 5 -16.00 -1.70 12.77
C THR A 5 -15.90 -1.05 14.15
N SER A 6 -14.68 -0.93 14.70
CA SER A 6 -14.44 -0.34 16.03
C SER A 6 -14.25 1.17 16.03
N LYS A 7 -14.15 1.80 14.86
CA LYS A 7 -13.97 3.25 14.75
C LYS A 7 -15.25 3.99 15.15
N ALA A 8 -15.09 5.10 15.87
CA ALA A 8 -16.22 5.95 16.26
C ALA A 8 -16.73 6.82 15.10
N GLN A 9 -15.81 7.24 14.21
CA GLN A 9 -16.14 8.05 13.03
C GLN A 9 -16.43 7.14 11.84
N LEU A 10 -17.62 7.27 11.26
CA LEU A 10 -18.02 6.52 10.08
C LEU A 10 -17.73 7.30 8.80
N ALA A 11 -17.55 6.57 7.71
CA ALA A 11 -17.55 7.15 6.37
C ALA A 11 -18.93 7.75 6.04
N PRO A 12 -19.05 8.62 5.02
CA PRO A 12 -20.34 9.15 4.56
C PRO A 12 -21.41 8.09 4.24
N SER A 13 -21.02 6.86 3.90
CA SER A 13 -21.93 5.73 3.72
C SER A 13 -22.68 5.31 5.00
N SER A 14 -22.23 5.75 6.18
CA SER A 14 -22.68 5.28 7.50
C SER A 14 -22.48 3.78 7.74
N ASN A 15 -21.70 3.08 6.91
CA ASN A 15 -21.42 1.66 7.06
C ASN A 15 -20.12 1.46 7.89
N PRO A 16 -20.17 0.81 9.08
CA PRO A 16 -18.98 0.58 9.89
C PRO A 16 -17.94 -0.35 9.25
N HIS A 17 -18.35 -1.17 8.27
CA HIS A 17 -17.47 -2.07 7.52
C HIS A 17 -16.65 -1.35 6.45
N ASP A 18 -16.98 -0.10 6.12
CA ASP A 18 -16.22 0.67 5.15
C ASP A 18 -14.94 1.21 5.79
N TYR A 19 -13.80 0.91 5.18
CA TYR A 19 -12.52 1.45 5.61
C TYR A 19 -12.49 2.98 5.45
N LEU A 20 -12.10 3.67 6.51
CA LEU A 20 -11.94 5.13 6.52
C LEU A 20 -10.53 5.48 6.98
N SER A 21 -9.90 6.44 6.30
CA SER A 21 -8.70 7.09 6.79
C SER A 21 -8.72 8.55 6.37
N LEU A 22 -8.03 9.42 7.10
CA LEU A 22 -8.00 10.85 6.77
C LEU A 22 -6.77 11.20 5.93
N ALA A 23 -6.94 12.19 5.06
CA ALA A 23 -5.87 12.75 4.27
C ALA A 23 -4.80 13.42 5.17
N ARG A 24 -3.60 12.84 5.18
CA ARG A 24 -2.46 13.22 6.04
C ARG A 24 -2.16 14.72 6.14
N TYR A 25 -2.26 15.44 5.03
CA TYR A 25 -1.81 16.83 4.91
C TYR A 25 -2.96 17.83 4.79
N PHE A 26 -4.17 17.47 5.22
CA PHE A 26 -5.34 18.34 5.08
C PHE A 26 -5.78 18.87 6.44
N TRP A 27 -5.97 20.18 6.54
CA TRP A 27 -6.22 20.92 7.77
C TRP A 27 -7.52 21.75 7.67
N PRO A 28 -8.16 22.10 8.80
CA PRO A 28 -9.29 23.03 8.81
C PRO A 28 -9.02 24.30 7.99
N ASN A 29 -10.03 24.70 7.22
CA ASN A 29 -9.98 25.91 6.42
C ASN A 29 -10.40 27.14 7.24
N ASN A 30 -9.41 27.88 7.72
CA ASN A 30 -9.61 29.10 8.52
C ASN A 30 -10.37 30.22 7.78
N SER A 31 -10.57 30.12 6.47
CA SER A 31 -11.36 31.06 5.67
C SER A 31 -12.87 30.74 5.65
N THR A 32 -13.32 29.72 6.37
CA THR A 32 -14.73 29.28 6.41
C THR A 32 -15.21 29.14 7.85
N ALA A 33 -16.50 29.41 8.09
CA ALA A 33 -17.07 29.44 9.44
C ALA A 33 -17.00 28.08 10.16
N ASN A 34 -17.08 26.98 9.41
CA ASN A 34 -17.06 25.61 9.95
C ASN A 34 -15.72 24.87 9.71
N GLY A 35 -14.71 25.55 9.14
CA GLY A 35 -13.42 24.95 8.84
C GLY A 35 -13.42 23.94 7.67
N LEU A 36 -14.49 23.88 6.86
CA LEU A 36 -14.65 22.91 5.77
C LEU A 36 -14.77 23.59 4.39
N PRO A 37 -14.40 22.88 3.29
CA PRO A 37 -13.65 21.63 3.28
C PRO A 37 -12.21 21.85 3.75
N TYR A 38 -11.56 20.81 4.28
CA TYR A 38 -10.15 20.92 4.68
C TYR A 38 -9.25 21.27 3.48
N ILE A 39 -8.16 22.00 3.74
CA ILE A 39 -7.20 22.47 2.73
C ILE A 39 -5.83 21.84 2.93
N ARG A 40 -5.10 21.64 1.82
CA ARG A 40 -3.80 20.96 1.81
C ARG A 40 -2.68 21.86 2.38
N ARG A 41 -1.84 21.29 3.24
CA ARG A 41 -0.55 21.82 3.73
C ARG A 41 0.50 20.72 3.61
N ASP A 42 1.16 20.61 2.46
CA ASP A 42 2.10 19.51 2.18
C ASP A 42 3.22 19.44 3.21
N GLY A 43 3.66 18.22 3.56
CA GLY A 43 4.67 18.00 4.59
C GLY A 43 4.19 18.17 6.03
N HIS A 44 3.10 18.90 6.28
CA HIS A 44 2.58 19.14 7.63
C HIS A 44 1.45 18.17 7.98
N VAL A 45 1.77 17.12 8.76
CA VAL A 45 0.81 16.09 9.16
C VAL A 45 -0.24 16.68 10.11
N ASN A 46 -1.52 16.59 9.75
CA ASN A 46 -2.60 16.90 10.67
C ASN A 46 -2.75 15.76 11.70
N PRO A 47 -2.60 16.02 13.01
CA PRO A 47 -2.72 14.98 14.04
C PRO A 47 -4.10 14.32 14.06
N GLU A 48 -5.14 14.96 13.52
CA GLU A 48 -6.46 14.35 13.41
C GLU A 48 -6.47 13.05 12.61
N ILE A 49 -5.46 12.78 11.78
CA ILE A 49 -5.33 11.49 11.07
C ILE A 49 -5.45 10.29 12.03
N THR A 50 -5.04 10.43 13.30
CA THR A 50 -5.12 9.35 14.29
C THR A 50 -6.51 9.17 14.90
N THR A 51 -7.45 10.08 14.64
CA THR A 51 -8.82 10.00 15.13
C THR A 51 -9.65 8.98 14.36
N VAL A 52 -9.21 8.61 13.16
CA VAL A 52 -9.72 7.46 12.41
C VAL A 52 -8.65 6.37 12.41
N PRO A 53 -8.88 5.24 13.10
CA PRO A 53 -7.80 4.32 13.42
C PRO A 53 -7.47 3.34 12.29
N ASP A 54 -8.33 3.15 11.28
CA ASP A 54 -8.20 2.03 10.34
C ASP A 54 -6.84 1.98 9.64
N TYR A 55 -6.26 3.13 9.25
CA TYR A 55 -4.90 3.22 8.69
C TYR A 55 -3.83 2.59 9.59
N LYS A 56 -3.86 2.93 10.88
CA LYS A 56 -2.91 2.42 11.86
C LYS A 56 -3.23 0.96 12.18
N VAL A 57 -4.50 0.64 12.37
CA VAL A 57 -4.97 -0.70 12.76
C VAL A 57 -4.66 -1.72 11.66
N PHE A 58 -4.89 -1.41 10.38
CA PHE A 58 -4.55 -2.28 9.26
C PHE A 58 -3.06 -2.55 9.17
N ARG A 59 -2.22 -1.52 9.25
CA ARG A 59 -0.76 -1.69 9.23
C ARG A 59 -0.24 -2.51 10.42
N SER A 60 -0.77 -2.27 11.62
CA SER A 60 -0.43 -3.07 12.80
C SER A 60 -0.89 -4.52 12.66
N LEU A 61 -2.09 -4.75 12.13
CA LEU A 61 -2.60 -6.08 11.81
C LEU A 61 -1.64 -6.82 10.89
N VAL A 62 -1.31 -6.24 9.73
CA VAL A 62 -0.44 -6.86 8.72
C VAL A 62 0.94 -7.16 9.30
N ARG A 63 1.55 -6.19 9.99
CA ARG A 63 2.85 -6.38 10.65
C ARG A 63 2.81 -7.51 11.67
N GLU A 64 1.78 -7.56 12.50
CA GLU A 64 1.70 -8.60 13.54
C GLU A 64 1.38 -9.97 12.96
N VAL A 65 0.57 -10.06 11.91
CA VAL A 65 0.37 -11.32 11.17
C VAL A 65 1.67 -11.78 10.53
N GLN A 66 2.47 -10.89 9.96
CA GLN A 66 3.80 -11.21 9.43
C GLN A 66 4.73 -11.75 10.51
N ILE A 67 4.85 -11.05 11.65
CA ILE A 67 5.69 -11.49 12.79
C ILE A 67 5.23 -12.85 13.33
N LEU A 68 3.91 -13.03 13.53
CA LEU A 68 3.36 -14.29 14.05
C LEU A 68 3.49 -15.43 13.03
N GLY A 69 3.31 -15.16 11.74
CA GLY A 69 3.48 -16.15 10.67
C GLY A 69 4.92 -16.62 10.54
N LEU A 70 5.89 -15.70 10.61
CA LEU A 70 7.31 -16.05 10.67
C LEU A 70 7.66 -16.79 11.97
N GLY A 71 7.10 -16.37 13.11
CA GLY A 71 7.26 -17.07 14.38
C GLY A 71 6.73 -18.51 14.32
N TYR A 72 5.57 -18.72 13.71
CA TYR A 72 5.05 -20.06 13.44
C TYR A 72 5.99 -20.87 12.55
N TYR A 73 6.47 -20.28 11.46
CA TYR A 73 7.38 -20.97 10.53
C TYR A 73 8.70 -21.41 11.18
N PHE A 74 9.34 -20.54 11.97
CA PHE A 74 10.66 -20.83 12.55
C PHE A 74 10.61 -21.65 13.83
N PHE A 75 9.54 -21.51 14.63
CA PHE A 75 9.44 -22.18 15.94
C PHE A 75 8.43 -23.32 15.97
N GLU A 76 7.68 -23.54 14.88
CA GLU A 76 6.64 -24.56 14.75
C GLU A 76 5.58 -24.49 15.88
N ASN A 77 5.41 -23.32 16.48
CA ASN A 77 4.52 -23.11 17.61
C ASN A 77 3.14 -22.62 17.14
N GLU A 78 2.17 -23.54 17.20
CA GLU A 78 0.78 -23.32 16.79
C GLU A 78 0.07 -22.16 17.50
N THR A 79 0.55 -21.70 18.66
CA THR A 79 -0.02 -20.52 19.34
C THR A 79 0.18 -19.23 18.52
N TYR A 80 1.28 -19.12 17.77
CA TYR A 80 1.51 -18.00 16.87
C TYR A 80 0.55 -18.03 15.67
N ALA A 81 0.41 -19.19 15.04
CA ALA A 81 -0.52 -19.38 13.92
C ALA A 81 -1.96 -19.09 14.35
N LEU A 82 -2.41 -19.67 15.47
CA LEU A 82 -3.74 -19.42 16.03
C LEU A 82 -4.04 -17.92 16.16
N LYS A 83 -3.07 -17.15 16.69
CA LYS A 83 -3.25 -15.71 16.88
C LYS A 83 -3.21 -14.92 15.58
N ALA A 84 -2.40 -15.33 14.60
CA ALA A 84 -2.37 -14.70 13.27
C ALA A 84 -3.71 -14.93 12.54
N ILE A 85 -4.15 -16.19 12.50
CA ILE A 85 -5.39 -16.62 11.85
C ILE A 85 -6.60 -15.90 12.45
N SER A 86 -6.68 -15.79 13.78
CA SER A 86 -7.81 -15.09 14.42
C SER A 86 -7.93 -13.65 13.95
N ARG A 87 -6.81 -12.97 13.69
CA ARG A 87 -6.80 -11.57 13.26
C ARG A 87 -7.15 -11.41 11.79
N ILE A 88 -6.69 -12.34 10.96
CA ILE A 88 -7.10 -12.41 9.55
C ILE A 88 -8.61 -12.60 9.47
N ARG A 89 -9.18 -13.54 10.23
CA ARG A 89 -10.62 -13.76 10.32
C ARG A 89 -11.38 -12.49 10.72
N THR A 90 -10.97 -11.84 11.81
CA THR A 90 -11.63 -10.59 12.27
C THR A 90 -11.59 -9.47 11.23
N TRP A 91 -10.48 -9.30 10.51
CA TRP A 91 -10.40 -8.20 9.54
C TRP A 91 -11.08 -8.50 8.21
N PHE A 92 -11.04 -9.74 7.73
CA PHE A 92 -11.45 -10.06 6.35
C PHE A 92 -12.74 -10.90 6.27
N LEU A 93 -13.04 -11.73 7.25
CA LEU A 93 -13.98 -12.85 7.09
C LEU A 93 -15.19 -12.74 8.02
N ASP A 94 -14.97 -12.41 9.28
CA ASP A 94 -16.01 -12.39 10.32
C ASP A 94 -17.07 -11.32 10.02
N ASP A 95 -18.32 -11.73 9.77
CA ASP A 95 -19.41 -10.83 9.33
C ASP A 95 -19.61 -9.60 10.21
N SER A 96 -19.37 -9.70 11.52
CA SER A 96 -19.54 -8.60 12.48
C SER A 96 -18.39 -7.60 12.50
N THR A 97 -17.26 -7.92 11.86
CA THR A 97 -16.02 -7.13 11.96
C THR A 97 -15.29 -6.91 10.65
N ARG A 98 -15.59 -7.68 9.59
CA ARG A 98 -14.84 -7.64 8.35
C ARG A 98 -14.86 -6.26 7.71
N MET A 99 -13.79 -5.94 7.01
CA MET A 99 -13.73 -4.80 6.12
C MET A 99 -14.46 -5.12 4.81
N ASN A 100 -15.19 -4.16 4.24
CA ASN A 100 -15.70 -4.28 2.87
C ASN A 100 -14.53 -4.20 1.87
N PRO A 101 -14.56 -4.97 0.76
CA PRO A 101 -13.43 -5.08 -0.16
C PRO A 101 -13.29 -3.87 -1.09
N HIS A 102 -13.08 -2.68 -0.52
CA HIS A 102 -12.78 -1.44 -1.25
C HIS A 102 -12.14 -0.37 -0.35
N LEU A 103 -11.47 0.59 -0.98
CA LEU A 103 -10.88 1.77 -0.31
C LEU A 103 -11.57 3.08 -0.70
N HIS A 104 -12.87 3.03 -0.98
CA HIS A 104 -13.65 4.17 -1.47
C HIS A 104 -13.58 5.41 -0.57
N PHE A 105 -13.41 5.24 0.75
CA PHE A 105 -13.30 6.35 1.71
C PHE A 105 -11.90 6.51 2.31
N ALA A 106 -10.86 5.93 1.69
CA ALA A 106 -9.49 6.12 2.14
C ALA A 106 -8.95 7.52 1.78
N SER A 107 -8.06 8.06 2.61
CA SER A 107 -7.49 9.40 2.48
C SER A 107 -8.54 10.50 2.32
N PHE A 108 -9.63 10.37 3.08
CA PHE A 108 -10.78 11.25 3.13
C PHE A 108 -10.40 12.68 3.57
N ILE A 109 -10.92 13.67 2.85
CA ILE A 109 -10.84 15.07 3.24
C ILE A 109 -12.16 15.42 3.91
N LYS A 110 -12.13 15.91 5.16
CA LYS A 110 -13.35 16.37 5.83
C LYS A 110 -14.02 17.46 5.00
N GLY A 111 -15.32 17.27 4.72
CA GLY A 111 -16.12 18.11 3.82
C GLY A 111 -16.27 17.54 2.39
N ALA A 112 -15.64 16.41 2.06
CA ALA A 112 -15.85 15.69 0.81
C ALA A 112 -16.96 14.62 0.93
N SER A 113 -17.45 14.12 -0.20
CA SER A 113 -18.41 13.00 -0.26
C SER A 113 -17.75 11.63 -0.29
N GLU A 114 -16.52 11.55 -0.80
CA GLU A 114 -15.77 10.31 -1.01
C GLU A 114 -14.30 10.49 -0.56
N GLY A 115 -13.56 9.38 -0.54
CA GLY A 115 -12.12 9.38 -0.33
C GLY A 115 -11.36 9.95 -1.52
N ARG A 116 -10.09 9.57 -1.63
CA ARG A 116 -9.22 9.97 -2.75
C ARG A 116 -8.41 8.79 -3.25
N ARG A 117 -8.02 8.87 -4.52
CA ARG A 117 -7.09 7.92 -5.15
C ARG A 117 -5.86 7.62 -4.30
N GLN A 118 -5.26 8.65 -3.68
CA GLN A 118 -4.07 8.49 -2.84
C GLN A 118 -4.29 7.60 -1.61
N GLY A 119 -5.53 7.31 -1.24
CA GLY A 119 -5.86 6.38 -0.15
C GLY A 119 -5.59 4.93 -0.49
N LEU A 120 -5.43 4.55 -1.76
CA LEU A 120 -5.05 3.18 -2.12
C LEU A 120 -3.70 2.78 -1.52
N ILE A 121 -2.78 3.73 -1.35
CA ILE A 121 -1.48 3.49 -0.71
C ILE A 121 -1.59 3.09 0.77
N ASP A 122 -2.77 3.24 1.38
CA ASP A 122 -3.01 2.72 2.72
C ASP A 122 -2.83 1.19 2.77
N PHE A 123 -3.08 0.50 1.67
CA PHE A 123 -2.90 -0.94 1.55
C PHE A 123 -1.53 -1.36 1.01
N SER A 124 -0.56 -0.44 0.92
CA SER A 124 0.79 -0.73 0.38
C SER A 124 1.54 -1.88 1.07
N VAL A 125 1.13 -2.23 2.31
CA VAL A 125 1.74 -3.31 3.11
C VAL A 125 1.09 -4.67 2.88
N VAL A 126 -0.01 -4.77 2.13
CA VAL A 126 -0.81 -6.01 2.02
C VAL A 126 0.01 -7.20 1.53
N ASN A 127 1.09 -6.98 0.78
CA ASN A 127 1.96 -8.06 0.32
C ASN A 127 2.68 -8.79 1.46
N ASP A 128 2.96 -8.11 2.56
CA ASP A 128 3.56 -8.72 3.76
C ASP A 128 2.64 -9.81 4.35
N LEU A 129 1.32 -9.68 4.14
CA LEU A 129 0.36 -10.73 4.48
C LEU A 129 0.56 -11.96 3.59
N PHE A 130 0.63 -11.76 2.27
CA PHE A 130 0.74 -12.85 1.30
C PHE A 130 2.02 -13.67 1.44
N ASP A 131 3.13 -13.06 1.88
CA ASP A 131 4.39 -13.78 2.08
C ASP A 131 4.33 -14.82 3.21
N VAL A 132 3.47 -14.61 4.22
CA VAL A 132 3.35 -15.53 5.37
C VAL A 132 2.13 -16.44 5.32
N LEU A 133 1.14 -16.15 4.47
CA LEU A 133 -0.05 -17.00 4.31
C LEU A 133 0.28 -18.47 4.01
N PRO A 134 1.24 -18.81 3.12
CA PRO A 134 1.58 -20.21 2.86
C PRO A 134 2.09 -20.96 4.10
N PHE A 135 2.74 -20.26 5.05
CA PHE A 135 3.12 -20.86 6.32
C PHE A 135 1.88 -21.09 7.18
N LEU A 136 1.05 -20.06 7.37
CA LEU A 136 -0.16 -20.17 8.18
C LEU A 136 -1.13 -21.25 7.67
N GLN A 137 -1.21 -21.47 6.36
CA GLN A 137 -2.01 -22.52 5.73
C GLN A 137 -1.62 -23.95 6.14
N ARG A 138 -0.43 -24.15 6.72
CA ARG A 138 0.02 -25.45 7.25
C ARG A 138 -0.42 -25.70 8.70
N SER A 139 -0.90 -24.68 9.39
CA SER A 139 -1.38 -24.80 10.77
C SER A 139 -2.64 -25.65 10.82
N ARG A 140 -2.76 -26.46 11.89
CA ARG A 140 -3.99 -27.21 12.19
C ARG A 140 -5.22 -26.32 12.45
N TYR A 141 -5.01 -25.02 12.68
CA TYR A 141 -6.09 -24.05 12.91
C TYR A 141 -6.53 -23.34 11.63
N TRP A 142 -5.81 -23.51 10.52
CA TRP A 142 -6.19 -22.99 9.22
C TRP A 142 -7.26 -23.90 8.60
N LEU A 143 -8.40 -23.32 8.27
CA LEU A 143 -9.53 -24.03 7.69
C LEU A 143 -9.59 -23.76 6.19
N GLN A 144 -10.17 -24.70 5.44
CA GLN A 144 -10.44 -24.51 4.02
C GLN A 144 -11.30 -23.26 3.76
N SER A 145 -12.25 -22.98 4.66
CA SER A 145 -13.09 -21.77 4.62
C SER A 145 -12.30 -20.47 4.75
N ASP A 146 -11.14 -20.47 5.41
CA ASP A 146 -10.28 -19.28 5.50
C ASP A 146 -9.66 -18.96 4.14
N THR A 147 -9.19 -20.00 3.43
CA THR A 147 -8.66 -19.86 2.07
C THR A 147 -9.73 -19.33 1.13
N GLU A 148 -10.90 -19.96 1.13
CA GLU A 148 -12.02 -19.59 0.24
C GLU A 148 -12.52 -18.17 0.53
N GLY A 149 -12.69 -17.83 1.81
CA GLY A 149 -13.14 -16.49 2.21
C GLY A 149 -12.13 -15.40 1.85
N LEU A 150 -10.82 -15.64 2.01
CA LEU A 150 -9.80 -14.67 1.59
C LEU A 150 -9.74 -14.53 0.07
N GLN A 151 -9.84 -15.64 -0.66
CA GLN A 151 -9.88 -15.58 -2.13
C GLN A 151 -11.10 -14.81 -2.63
N ASP A 152 -12.27 -15.03 -2.04
CA ASP A 152 -13.48 -14.27 -2.36
C ASP A 152 -13.30 -12.77 -2.05
N TRP A 153 -12.79 -12.43 -0.86
CA TRP A 153 -12.56 -11.04 -0.47
C TRP A 153 -11.59 -10.32 -1.42
N PHE A 154 -10.45 -10.95 -1.72
CA PHE A 154 -9.45 -10.36 -2.60
C PHE A 154 -9.89 -10.36 -4.07
N THR A 155 -10.74 -11.28 -4.50
CA THR A 155 -11.35 -11.25 -5.84
C THR A 155 -12.24 -10.01 -5.98
N LYS A 156 -13.15 -9.78 -5.03
CA LYS A 156 -14.00 -8.57 -5.00
C LYS A 156 -13.18 -7.28 -4.92
N TYR A 157 -12.11 -7.29 -4.14
CA TYR A 157 -11.22 -6.12 -4.05
C TYR A 157 -10.48 -5.87 -5.37
N LEU A 158 -10.02 -6.92 -6.05
CA LEU A 158 -9.38 -6.81 -7.37
C LEU A 158 -10.37 -6.28 -8.42
N GLU A 159 -11.62 -6.75 -8.42
CA GLU A 159 -12.68 -6.22 -9.27
C GLU A 159 -12.93 -4.72 -9.01
N TRP A 160 -12.92 -4.29 -7.75
CA TRP A 160 -12.99 -2.87 -7.40
C TRP A 160 -11.76 -2.08 -7.86
N LEU A 161 -10.55 -2.66 -7.77
CA LEU A 161 -9.32 -2.07 -8.30
C LEU A 161 -9.34 -1.90 -9.83
N ASP A 162 -10.11 -2.73 -10.54
CA ASP A 162 -10.25 -2.67 -12.00
C ASP A 162 -11.33 -1.70 -12.48
N THR A 163 -12.31 -1.37 -11.64
CA THR A 163 -13.51 -0.64 -12.05
C THR A 163 -13.67 0.74 -11.41
N SER A 164 -13.11 0.96 -10.21
CA SER A 164 -13.25 2.24 -9.52
C SER A 164 -12.41 3.35 -10.15
N GLN A 165 -13.00 4.53 -10.32
CA GLN A 165 -12.29 5.71 -10.81
C GLN A 165 -11.08 6.07 -9.94
N HIS A 166 -11.19 5.94 -8.61
CA HIS A 166 -10.04 6.16 -7.71
C HIS A 166 -8.87 5.23 -8.03
N SER A 167 -9.17 3.97 -8.30
CA SER A 167 -8.16 2.96 -8.62
C SER A 167 -7.53 3.19 -9.98
N ILE A 168 -8.33 3.56 -10.99
CA ILE A 168 -7.86 3.91 -12.33
C ILE A 168 -6.92 5.13 -12.26
N ASP A 169 -7.31 6.16 -11.52
CA ASP A 169 -6.49 7.37 -11.37
C ASP A 169 -5.21 7.10 -10.56
N GLU A 170 -5.25 6.22 -9.56
CA GLU A 170 -4.07 5.86 -8.78
C GLU A 170 -3.08 5.03 -9.60
N ARG A 171 -3.58 4.05 -10.38
CA ARG A 171 -2.80 3.26 -11.32
C ARG A 171 -2.01 4.14 -12.30
N ASN A 172 -2.61 5.26 -12.72
CA ASN A 172 -1.99 6.23 -13.63
C ASN A 172 -1.10 7.26 -12.94
N SER A 173 -0.87 7.15 -11.62
CA SER A 173 0.08 8.03 -10.92
C SER A 173 1.50 7.86 -11.45
N ILE A 174 2.17 9.00 -11.65
CA ILE A 174 3.53 9.12 -12.20
C ILE A 174 4.62 9.13 -11.11
N ASN A 175 4.28 8.80 -9.88
CA ASN A 175 5.16 8.80 -8.72
C ASN A 175 4.96 7.50 -7.91
N ASN A 176 5.48 7.46 -6.68
CA ASN A 176 5.41 6.31 -5.77
C ASN A 176 4.02 5.68 -5.63
N HIS A 177 2.94 6.45 -5.76
CA HIS A 177 1.58 5.92 -5.73
C HIS A 177 1.33 4.89 -6.85
N GLY A 178 1.79 5.15 -8.07
CA GLY A 178 1.63 4.23 -9.19
C GLY A 178 2.47 2.96 -9.01
N THR A 179 3.68 3.11 -8.46
CA THR A 179 4.55 1.98 -8.12
C THR A 179 3.90 1.07 -7.08
N TYR A 180 3.40 1.65 -5.98
CA TYR A 180 2.76 0.87 -4.93
C TYR A 180 1.38 0.31 -5.33
N PHE A 181 0.67 0.96 -6.26
CA PHE A 181 -0.51 0.39 -6.89
C PHE A 181 -0.15 -0.93 -7.60
N ASP A 182 0.89 -0.94 -8.45
CA ASP A 182 1.30 -2.14 -9.17
C ASP A 182 1.78 -3.25 -8.22
N VAL A 183 2.54 -2.89 -7.18
CA VAL A 183 2.99 -3.81 -6.13
C VAL A 183 1.80 -4.49 -5.46
N GLN A 184 0.80 -3.70 -5.05
CA GLN A 184 -0.43 -4.19 -4.43
C GLN A 184 -1.22 -5.09 -5.38
N TYR A 185 -1.48 -4.62 -6.60
CA TYR A 185 -2.29 -5.33 -7.59
C TYR A 185 -1.64 -6.66 -7.97
N MET A 186 -0.33 -6.67 -8.21
CA MET A 186 0.40 -7.90 -8.54
C MET A 186 0.41 -8.90 -7.39
N GLY A 187 0.62 -8.46 -6.14
CA GLY A 187 0.59 -9.36 -4.99
C GLY A 187 -0.76 -10.05 -4.84
N ILE A 188 -1.86 -9.30 -5.00
CA ILE A 188 -3.23 -9.84 -5.00
C ILE A 188 -3.43 -10.81 -6.16
N ALA A 189 -3.04 -10.44 -7.38
CA ALA A 189 -3.18 -11.29 -8.57
C ALA A 189 -2.43 -12.62 -8.39
N LEU A 190 -1.21 -12.60 -7.86
CA LEU A 190 -0.43 -13.80 -7.58
C LEU A 190 -1.06 -14.67 -6.49
N PHE A 191 -1.58 -14.07 -5.41
CA PHE A 191 -2.33 -14.79 -4.37
C PHE A 191 -3.56 -15.52 -4.94
N LEU A 192 -4.29 -14.85 -5.84
CA LEU A 192 -5.45 -15.41 -6.55
C LEU A 192 -5.07 -16.33 -7.72
N LYS A 193 -3.78 -16.62 -7.93
CA LYS A 193 -3.24 -17.40 -9.06
C LYS A 193 -3.59 -16.83 -10.44
N ARG A 194 -3.90 -15.53 -10.52
CA ARG A 194 -4.13 -14.75 -11.75
C ARG A 194 -2.80 -14.28 -12.34
N THR A 195 -1.97 -15.25 -12.72
CA THR A 195 -0.63 -15.00 -13.28
C THR A 195 -0.67 -14.23 -14.60
N ASP A 196 -1.78 -14.33 -15.34
CA ASP A 196 -2.07 -13.54 -16.54
C ASP A 196 -2.06 -12.04 -16.25
N LEU A 197 -2.74 -11.63 -15.17
CA LEU A 197 -2.82 -10.23 -14.75
C LEU A 197 -1.46 -9.74 -14.22
N ALA A 198 -0.81 -10.56 -13.40
CA ALA A 198 0.51 -10.23 -12.86
C ALA A 198 1.55 -10.04 -13.98
N LEU A 199 1.57 -10.91 -15.00
CA LEU A 199 2.47 -10.79 -16.15
C LEU A 199 2.22 -9.49 -16.92
N LYS A 200 0.96 -9.12 -17.15
CA LYS A 200 0.60 -7.88 -17.86
C LYS A 200 1.12 -6.65 -17.12
N VAL A 201 0.99 -6.60 -15.79
CA VAL A 201 1.53 -5.49 -14.98
C VAL A 201 3.06 -5.48 -15.04
N ALA A 202 3.70 -6.64 -14.88
CA ALA A 202 5.16 -6.77 -14.91
C ALA A 202 5.77 -6.27 -16.23
N GLN A 203 5.16 -6.64 -17.37
CA GLN A 203 5.61 -6.19 -18.69
C GLN A 203 5.48 -4.66 -18.86
N ASN A 204 4.38 -4.08 -18.37
CA ASN A 204 4.13 -2.65 -18.43
C ASN A 204 5.00 -1.83 -17.46
N ALA A 205 5.46 -2.42 -16.35
CA ALA A 205 6.21 -1.72 -15.30
C ALA A 205 7.52 -1.08 -15.81
N SER A 206 8.15 -1.70 -16.81
CA SER A 206 9.38 -1.19 -17.45
C SER A 206 9.20 0.24 -17.99
N SER A 207 8.09 0.50 -18.69
CA SER A 207 7.77 1.81 -19.26
C SER A 207 7.04 2.70 -18.25
N ALA A 208 6.02 2.17 -17.58
CA ALA A 208 5.12 2.94 -16.71
C ALA A 208 5.76 3.36 -15.38
N ARG A 209 6.78 2.64 -14.90
CA ARG A 209 7.44 2.89 -13.60
C ARG A 209 8.90 3.25 -13.79
N ILE A 210 9.72 2.36 -14.36
CA ILE A 210 11.16 2.61 -14.44
C ILE A 210 11.47 3.77 -15.41
N ALA A 211 11.03 3.67 -16.67
CA ALA A 211 11.33 4.70 -17.67
C ALA A 211 10.68 6.06 -17.36
N ALA A 212 9.47 6.04 -16.78
CA ALA A 212 8.70 7.25 -16.49
C ALA A 212 9.13 7.97 -15.21
N GLN A 213 9.60 7.25 -14.18
CA GLN A 213 9.84 7.84 -12.85
C GLN A 213 11.32 8.08 -12.54
N ILE A 214 12.24 7.39 -13.23
CA ILE A 214 13.69 7.53 -13.02
C ILE A 214 14.29 8.34 -14.16
N ALA A 215 14.99 9.42 -13.81
CA ALA A 215 15.72 10.25 -14.78
C ALA A 215 17.05 9.61 -15.21
N LEU A 216 17.69 10.19 -16.23
CA LEU A 216 18.97 9.70 -16.79
C LEU A 216 20.11 9.61 -15.76
N ASP A 217 20.12 10.54 -14.80
CA ASP A 217 21.11 10.58 -13.71
C ASP A 217 20.75 9.63 -12.55
N GLY A 218 19.56 9.01 -12.58
CA GLY A 218 19.04 8.15 -11.52
C GLY A 218 18.16 8.89 -10.50
N SER A 219 18.04 10.21 -10.58
CA SER A 219 17.12 10.95 -9.72
C SER A 219 15.66 10.55 -9.99
N GLN A 220 14.78 10.80 -9.02
CA GLN A 220 13.35 10.51 -9.10
C GLN A 220 12.56 11.82 -8.99
N PRO A 221 12.35 12.56 -10.10
CA PRO A 221 11.95 13.97 -10.06
C PRO A 221 10.67 14.27 -9.27
N HIS A 222 9.68 13.39 -9.36
CA HIS A 222 8.42 13.54 -8.62
C HIS A 222 8.57 13.34 -7.11
N GLU A 223 9.58 12.59 -6.67
CA GLU A 223 9.88 12.35 -5.27
C GLU A 223 10.79 13.44 -4.71
N THR A 224 11.79 13.85 -5.49
CA THR A 224 12.72 14.92 -5.09
C THR A 224 12.04 16.29 -4.99
N ALA A 225 10.89 16.48 -5.64
CA ALA A 225 10.07 17.68 -5.53
C ALA A 225 9.22 17.75 -4.24
N ARG A 226 9.19 16.68 -3.42
CA ARG A 226 8.37 16.62 -2.21
C ARG A 226 9.06 17.29 -1.02
N ALA A 227 8.27 17.81 -0.09
CA ALA A 227 8.80 18.41 1.13
C ALA A 227 9.65 17.43 1.97
N ALA A 228 9.32 16.14 1.99
CA ALA A 228 10.13 15.07 2.59
C ALA A 228 10.84 14.24 1.48
N SER A 229 11.58 14.93 0.62
CA SER A 229 12.13 14.38 -0.64
C SER A 229 13.00 13.13 -0.46
N TRP A 230 13.80 13.06 0.61
CA TRP A 230 14.62 11.88 0.91
C TRP A 230 13.75 10.66 1.17
N PHE A 231 12.76 10.80 2.07
CA PHE A 231 11.81 9.73 2.40
C PHE A 231 11.11 9.21 1.14
N TYR A 232 10.55 10.09 0.31
CA TYR A 232 9.81 9.67 -0.88
C TYR A 232 10.71 8.99 -1.92
N SER A 233 11.97 9.42 -2.06
CA SER A 233 12.91 8.80 -3.00
C SER A 233 13.27 7.36 -2.56
N ILE A 234 13.47 7.15 -1.25
CA ILE A 234 13.71 5.81 -0.68
C ILE A 234 12.44 4.96 -0.74
N PHE A 235 11.29 5.55 -0.44
CA PHE A 235 10.00 4.87 -0.45
C PHE A 235 9.65 4.34 -1.84
N ASN A 236 9.78 5.16 -2.89
CA ASN A 236 9.56 4.69 -4.26
C ASN A 236 10.57 3.63 -4.68
N LEU A 237 11.86 3.80 -4.35
CA LEU A 237 12.89 2.80 -4.65
C LEU A 237 12.56 1.44 -4.02
N ASN A 238 12.12 1.42 -2.76
CA ASN A 238 11.64 0.19 -2.10
C ASN A 238 10.44 -0.41 -2.85
N GLY A 239 9.49 0.41 -3.29
CA GLY A 239 8.38 -0.03 -4.14
C GLY A 239 8.85 -0.70 -5.43
N LEU A 240 9.85 -0.13 -6.11
CA LEU A 240 10.45 -0.72 -7.32
C LEU A 240 11.17 -2.04 -7.04
N PHE A 241 11.85 -2.17 -5.90
CA PHE A 241 12.43 -3.45 -5.47
C PHE A 241 11.37 -4.52 -5.25
N LEU A 242 10.27 -4.19 -4.57
CA LEU A 242 9.14 -5.11 -4.38
C LEU A 242 8.49 -5.50 -5.71
N LEU A 243 8.26 -4.51 -6.59
CA LEU A 243 7.67 -4.74 -7.91
C LEU A 243 8.54 -5.69 -8.75
N SER A 244 9.86 -5.53 -8.67
CA SER A 244 10.82 -6.40 -9.35
C SER A 244 10.80 -7.82 -8.80
N ALA A 245 10.74 -7.99 -7.48
CA ALA A 245 10.63 -9.30 -6.85
C ALA A 245 9.34 -10.04 -7.26
N LEU A 246 8.22 -9.32 -7.35
CA LEU A 246 6.95 -9.89 -7.82
C LEU A 246 6.99 -10.21 -9.32
N SER A 247 7.59 -9.35 -10.13
CA SER A 247 7.74 -9.53 -11.58
C SER A 247 8.60 -10.74 -11.94
N ALA A 248 9.63 -11.02 -11.14
CA ALA A 248 10.46 -12.21 -11.32
C ALA A 248 9.64 -13.51 -11.18
N ARG A 249 8.57 -13.52 -10.35
CA ARG A 249 7.68 -14.69 -10.18
C ARG A 249 6.87 -15.02 -11.44
N VAL A 250 6.82 -14.10 -12.41
CA VAL A 250 6.18 -14.29 -13.74
C VAL A 250 7.19 -14.14 -14.88
N GLY A 251 8.49 -14.28 -14.58
CA GLY A 251 9.54 -14.34 -15.60
C GLY A 251 9.96 -12.99 -16.19
N VAL A 252 9.64 -11.86 -15.54
CA VAL A 252 10.07 -10.53 -15.97
C VAL A 252 11.15 -9.98 -15.05
N ASP A 253 12.33 -9.73 -15.60
CA ASP A 253 13.48 -9.20 -14.87
C ASP A 253 13.53 -7.66 -14.93
N LEU A 254 12.92 -7.02 -13.94
CA LEU A 254 12.97 -5.57 -13.79
C LEU A 254 14.26 -5.08 -13.09
N TYR A 255 14.98 -5.96 -12.39
CA TYR A 255 16.23 -5.57 -11.71
C TYR A 255 17.32 -5.21 -12.71
N HIS A 256 17.43 -5.98 -13.79
CA HIS A 256 18.41 -5.74 -14.85
C HIS A 256 17.83 -4.96 -16.04
N PHE A 257 16.55 -4.57 -15.99
CA PHE A 257 15.97 -3.74 -17.04
C PHE A 257 16.65 -2.37 -17.10
N GLN A 258 16.95 -1.95 -18.33
CA GLN A 258 17.49 -0.63 -18.63
C GLN A 258 16.84 -0.10 -19.91
N THR A 259 16.43 1.17 -19.91
CA THR A 259 15.98 1.84 -21.13
C THR A 259 17.15 2.08 -22.09
N PRO A 260 16.90 2.31 -23.41
CA PRO A 260 17.98 2.61 -24.36
C PRO A 260 18.84 3.83 -23.98
N ASP A 261 18.27 4.80 -23.26
CA ASP A 261 18.96 6.00 -22.75
C ASP A 261 19.57 5.81 -21.35
N GLY A 262 19.40 4.64 -20.72
CA GLY A 262 20.17 4.22 -19.56
C GLY A 262 19.47 4.23 -18.20
N ARG A 263 18.18 4.60 -18.14
CA ARG A 263 17.38 4.63 -16.90
C ARG A 263 17.15 3.21 -16.39
N SER A 264 17.34 3.00 -15.09
CA SER A 264 17.19 1.70 -14.44
C SER A 264 17.04 1.84 -12.93
N ILE A 265 16.55 0.80 -12.26
CA ILE A 265 16.55 0.74 -10.78
C ILE A 265 17.98 0.89 -10.24
N ARG A 266 18.97 0.30 -10.93
CA ARG A 266 20.38 0.46 -10.56
C ARG A 266 20.82 1.92 -10.54
N LYS A 267 20.44 2.72 -11.54
CA LYS A 267 20.73 4.16 -11.57
C LYS A 267 20.12 4.89 -10.37
N ALA A 268 18.90 4.55 -9.97
CA ALA A 268 18.28 5.13 -8.78
C ALA A 268 19.01 4.78 -7.48
N VAL A 269 19.51 3.55 -7.35
CA VAL A 269 20.38 3.16 -6.23
C VAL A 269 21.68 3.97 -6.24
N ASP A 270 22.35 4.04 -7.40
CA ASP A 270 23.61 4.77 -7.55
C ASP A 270 23.45 6.26 -7.24
N TYR A 271 22.32 6.86 -7.63
CA TYR A 271 21.99 8.25 -7.32
C TYR A 271 21.85 8.50 -5.81
N LEU A 272 21.16 7.60 -5.09
CA LEU A 272 20.87 7.78 -3.67
C LEU A 272 22.05 7.42 -2.75
N LEU A 273 22.96 6.56 -3.20
CA LEU A 273 24.03 6.00 -2.38
C LEU A 273 24.98 7.05 -1.75
N PRO A 274 25.45 8.10 -2.46
CA PRO A 274 26.31 9.13 -1.86
C PRO A 274 25.61 9.87 -0.72
N TYR A 275 24.32 10.18 -0.89
CA TYR A 275 23.52 10.91 0.10
C TYR A 275 23.13 10.04 1.30
N ALA A 276 22.98 8.72 1.11
CA ALA A 276 22.82 7.80 2.24
C ALA A 276 24.07 7.77 3.14
N ARG A 277 25.26 7.93 2.55
CA ARG A 277 26.53 7.99 3.28
C ARG A 277 26.80 9.35 3.91
N ASN A 278 26.31 10.42 3.30
CA ASN A 278 26.41 11.78 3.81
C ASN A 278 25.05 12.50 3.68
N PRO A 279 24.10 12.28 4.62
CA PRO A 279 22.75 12.84 4.54
C PRO A 279 22.70 14.37 4.43
N GLN A 280 23.69 15.07 4.98
CA GLN A 280 23.80 16.54 4.92
C GLN A 280 24.10 17.07 3.50
N SER A 281 24.49 16.20 2.57
CA SER A 281 24.76 16.57 1.17
C SER A 281 23.55 16.44 0.24
N TRP A 282 22.38 16.09 0.77
CA TRP A 282 21.16 15.96 -0.03
C TRP A 282 20.78 17.30 -0.69
N PRO A 283 20.69 17.38 -2.03
CA PRO A 283 20.64 18.67 -2.74
C PRO A 283 19.21 19.23 -2.88
N TYR A 284 18.21 18.60 -2.25
CA TYR A 284 16.82 19.02 -2.33
C TYR A 284 16.28 19.43 -0.96
N ALA A 285 15.21 20.24 -0.97
CA ALA A 285 14.47 20.54 0.24
C ALA A 285 13.97 19.25 0.89
N ASN A 286 14.32 19.05 2.16
CA ASN A 286 13.91 17.90 2.94
C ASN A 286 13.53 18.35 4.35
N LEU A 287 12.27 18.15 4.74
CA LEU A 287 11.82 18.27 6.11
C LEU A 287 12.45 17.13 6.92
N ASP A 288 12.99 17.47 8.09
CA ASP A 288 13.53 16.52 9.07
C ASP A 288 12.47 15.54 9.60
#